data_AF-A0A969CBH8-F1
#
_entry.id   AF-A0A969CBH8-F1
#
_cell.length_a   1.000
_cell.length_b   1.000
_cell.length_c   1.000
_cell.angle_alpha   90.00
_cell.angle_beta   90.00
_cell.angle_gamma   90.00
#
_symmetry.space_group_name_H-M   'P 1'
#
loop_
_entity.id
_entity.type
_entity.pdbx_description
1 polymer ?
#
loop_
_entity_poly.entity_id
_entity_poly.type
_entity_poly.pdbx_seq_one_letter_code
_entity_poly.pdbx_strand_id
1 'polypeptide(L)' 'YQIKELIADSPSLKPYLSNAAIEIYSAALDLAVRETSLDASCFPQECSYNLEQILEKDFFPGEPIASDLGD' A
#
# COMPACT_ATOMS: atom_id res chain seq x y z
N TYR A 1 -4.07 4.54 -16.73
CA TYR A 1 -5.26 4.71 -15.88
C TYR A 1 -4.86 4.51 -14.44
N GLN A 2 -5.11 5.52 -13.61
CA GLN A 2 -4.87 5.40 -12.17
C GLN A 2 -6.02 4.58 -11.56
N ILE A 3 -5.71 3.71 -10.60
CA ILE A 3 -6.68 2.80 -9.97
C ILE A 3 -7.93 3.54 -9.42
N LYS A 4 -7.78 4.78 -8.94
CA LYS A 4 -8.89 5.64 -8.49
C LYS A 4 -9.92 5.93 -9.60
N GLU A 5 -9.48 6.13 -10.84
CA GLU A 5 -10.38 6.40 -12.00
C GLU A 5 -11.22 5.16 -12.32
N LEU A 6 -10.59 3.98 -12.34
CA LEU A 6 -11.28 2.70 -12.59
C LEU A 6 -12.35 2.41 -11.52
N ILE A 7 -12.07 2.77 -10.27
CA ILE A 7 -13.03 2.63 -9.16
C ILE A 7 -14.18 3.64 -9.28
N ALA A 8 -13.91 4.85 -9.80
CA ALA A 8 -14.94 5.85 -10.05
C ALA A 8 -15.92 5.41 -11.14
N ASP A 9 -15.40 4.78 -12.20
CA ASP A 9 -16.21 4.22 -13.29
C ASP A 9 -17.03 2.99 -12.87
N SER A 10 -16.60 2.29 -11.81
CA SER A 10 -17.23 1.06 -11.32
C SER A 10 -17.38 1.07 -9.79
N PRO A 11 -18.30 1.88 -9.24
CA PRO A 11 -18.47 2.06 -7.80
C PRO A 11 -18.91 0.78 -7.07
N SER A 12 -19.49 -0.19 -7.79
CA SER A 12 -19.82 -1.52 -7.26
C SER A 12 -18.59 -2.35 -6.86
N LEU A 13 -17.38 -1.99 -7.32
CA LEU A 13 -16.14 -2.67 -6.95
C LEU A 13 -15.65 -2.29 -5.55
N LYS A 14 -16.03 -1.11 -5.04
CA LYS A 14 -15.59 -0.61 -3.73
C LYS A 14 -15.69 -1.63 -2.58
N PRO A 15 -16.83 -2.31 -2.34
CA PRO A 15 -16.94 -3.27 -1.24
C PRO A 15 -16.01 -4.49 -1.39
N TYR A 16 -15.59 -4.83 -2.61
CA TYR A 16 -14.69 -5.97 -2.85
C TYR A 16 -13.23 -5.62 -2.57
N LEU A 17 -12.84 -4.35 -2.71
CA LEU A 17 -11.45 -3.92 -2.56
C LEU A 17 -10.93 -4.12 -1.13
N SER A 18 -11.77 -3.90 -0.12
CA SER A 18 -11.36 -4.07 1.28
C SER A 18 -10.94 -5.52 1.58
N ASN A 19 -11.70 -6.49 1.08
CA ASN A 19 -11.37 -7.90 1.24
C ASN A 19 -10.19 -8.30 0.34
N ALA A 20 -10.18 -7.83 -0.92
CA ALA A 20 -9.10 -8.11 -1.85
C ALA A 20 -7.74 -7.62 -1.34
N ALA A 21 -7.68 -6.44 -0.71
CA ALA A 21 -6.43 -5.91 -0.14
C ALA A 21 -5.83 -6.82 0.94
N ILE A 22 -6.69 -7.45 1.76
CA ILE A 22 -6.26 -8.40 2.80
C ILE A 22 -5.82 -9.71 2.14
N GLU A 23 -6.61 -10.24 1.22
CA GLU A 23 -6.34 -11.51 0.54
C GLU A 23 -5.03 -11.50 -0.26
N ILE A 24 -4.71 -10.37 -0.90
CA ILE A 24 -3.52 -10.25 -1.75
C ILE A 24 -2.27 -9.82 -0.98
N TYR A 25 -2.39 -9.43 0.30
CA TYR A 25 -1.26 -8.89 1.06
C TYR A 25 -0.10 -9.89 1.18
N SER A 26 -0.39 -11.18 1.39
CA SER A 26 0.62 -12.23 1.45
C SER A 26 1.41 -12.33 0.14
N ALA A 27 0.74 -12.24 -1.01
CA ALA A 27 1.39 -12.22 -2.31
C ALA A 27 2.23 -10.94 -2.53
N ALA A 28 1.75 -9.79 -2.04
CA ALA A 28 2.51 -8.54 -2.08
C ALA A 28 3.78 -8.63 -1.21
N LEU A 29 3.68 -9.27 -0.04
CA LEU A 29 4.81 -9.54 0.84
C LEU A 29 5.85 -10.44 0.14
N ASP A 30 5.43 -11.54 -0.49
CA ASP A 30 6.33 -12.43 -1.23
C ASP A 30 7.07 -11.69 -2.36
N LEU A 31 6.39 -10.80 -3.06
CA LEU A 31 7.00 -9.94 -4.08
C LEU A 31 8.05 -9.02 -3.47
N ALA A 32 7.73 -8.34 -2.37
CA ALA A 32 8.64 -7.42 -1.70
C ALA A 32 9.90 -8.12 -1.16
N VAL A 33 9.75 -9.30 -0.55
CA VAL A 33 10.86 -10.15 -0.10
C VAL A 33 11.78 -10.50 -1.27
N ARG A 34 11.19 -10.95 -2.39
CA ARG A 34 11.95 -11.33 -3.60
C ARG A 34 12.71 -10.16 -4.22
N GLU A 35 12.12 -8.96 -4.22
CA GLU A 35 12.72 -7.78 -4.86
C GLU A 35 13.77 -7.10 -3.99
N THR A 36 13.58 -7.07 -2.68
CA THR A 36 14.50 -6.40 -1.73
C THR A 36 15.60 -7.31 -1.20
N SER A 37 15.45 -8.64 -1.35
CA SER A 37 16.31 -9.65 -0.72
C SER A 37 16.38 -9.55 0.82
N LEU A 38 15.41 -8.87 1.45
CA LEU A 38 15.25 -8.84 2.90
C LEU A 38 14.51 -10.09 3.39
N ASP A 39 14.75 -10.48 4.64
CA ASP A 39 14.03 -11.58 5.26
C ASP A 39 12.55 -11.21 5.46
N ALA A 40 11.65 -12.18 5.33
CA ALA A 40 10.21 -11.96 5.54
C ALA A 40 9.89 -11.41 6.95
N SER A 41 10.71 -11.70 7.95
CA SER A 41 10.59 -11.15 9.31
C SER A 41 10.83 -9.63 9.40
N CYS A 42 11.47 -9.02 8.40
CA CYS A 42 11.63 -7.57 8.32
C CYS A 42 10.34 -6.85 7.92
N PHE A 43 9.31 -7.58 7.48
CA PHE A 43 8.06 -7.01 6.99
C PHE A 43 6.90 -7.26 7.96
N PRO A 44 5.88 -6.37 7.95
CA PRO A 44 4.65 -6.61 8.69
C PRO A 44 3.95 -7.86 8.13
N GLN A 45 3.49 -8.75 9.01
CA GLN A 45 2.78 -9.97 8.61
C GLN A 45 1.32 -9.69 8.19
N GLU A 46 0.79 -8.54 8.57
CA GLU A 46 -0.53 -8.05 8.17
C GLU A 46 -0.39 -6.64 7.58
N CYS A 47 -1.29 -6.30 6.66
CA CYS A 47 -1.30 -4.97 6.06
C CYS A 47 -1.52 -3.89 7.12
N SER A 48 -0.55 -2.98 7.25
CA SER A 48 -0.62 -1.89 8.24
C SER A 48 -1.43 -0.69 7.75
N TYR A 49 -1.88 -0.71 6.49
CA TYR A 49 -2.54 0.42 5.84
C TYR A 49 -3.97 0.06 5.47
N ASN A 50 -4.89 1.01 5.67
CA ASN A 50 -6.26 0.86 5.20
C ASN A 50 -6.35 1.11 3.69
N LEU A 51 -7.50 0.78 3.11
CA LEU A 51 -7.73 0.91 1.68
C LEU A 51 -7.58 2.37 1.21
N GLU A 52 -8.02 3.35 2.00
CA GLU A 52 -7.91 4.77 1.68
C GLU A 52 -6.44 5.20 1.54
N GLN A 53 -5.57 4.76 2.44
CA GLN A 53 -4.12 5.02 2.41
C GLN A 53 -3.44 4.32 1.22
N ILE A 54 -3.77 3.06 0.96
CA ILE A 54 -3.21 2.29 -0.16
C ILE A 54 -3.55 2.95 -1.51
N LEU A 55 -4.77 3.46 -1.64
CA LEU A 55 -5.22 4.10 -2.87
C LEU A 55 -4.68 5.53 -3.01
N GLU A 56 -4.18 6.16 -1.94
CA GLU A 56 -3.68 7.52 -1.97
C GLU A 56 -2.30 7.59 -2.62
N LYS A 57 -2.18 8.39 -3.69
CA LYS A 57 -0.99 8.40 -4.55
C LYS A 57 0.24 8.92 -3.82
N ASP A 58 0.03 9.96 -3.03
CA ASP A 58 1.08 10.70 -2.34
C ASP A 58 1.22 10.26 -0.87
N PHE A 59 0.61 9.11 -0.52
CA PHE A 59 0.78 8.54 0.81
C PHE A 59 2.19 7.96 0.96
N PHE A 60 2.93 8.52 1.92
CA PHE A 60 4.22 8.01 2.36
C PHE A 60 4.16 7.79 3.88
N PRO A 61 4.39 6.56 4.37
CA PRO A 61 4.31 6.27 5.79
C PRO A 61 5.52 6.83 6.55
N GLY A 62 5.27 7.36 7.75
CA GLY A 62 6.30 7.95 8.62
C GLY A 62 6.24 9.47 8.68
N GLU A 63 7.09 10.07 9.51
CA GLU A 63 7.28 11.51 9.52
C GLU A 63 7.99 11.92 8.22
N PRO A 64 7.56 13.00 7.54
CA PRO A 64 8.35 13.58 6.47
C PRO A 64 9.73 13.85 7.03
N ILE A 65 10.77 13.41 6.32
CA ILE A 65 12.13 13.82 6.66
C ILE A 65 12.10 15.34 6.55
N ALA A 66 12.11 16.03 7.70
CA ALA A 66 12.28 17.47 7.74
C ALA A 66 13.57 17.72 6.97
N SER A 67 13.41 18.18 5.74
CA SER A 67 14.54 18.54 4.90
C SER A 67 15.22 19.63 5.67
N ASP A 68 16.45 19.35 6.11
CA ASP A 68 17.56 20.26 6.34
C ASP A 68 17.24 21.70 5.86
N LEU A 69 16.46 22.42 6.66
CA LEU A 69 16.16 23.83 6.47
C LEU A 69 17.25 24.56 7.25
N GLY A 70 18.42 24.63 6.59
CA GLY A 70 19.45 25.65 6.77
C GLY A 70 20.05 25.82 8.16
N ASP A 71 21.33 25.44 8.28
CA ASP A 71 22.33 26.35 8.81
C ASP A 71 23.23 26.83 7.65
#